data_AF-W6XYA1-F1
#
_entry.id   AF-W6XYA1-F1
#
_cell.length_a   1.000
_cell.length_b   1.000
_cell.length_c   1.000
_cell.angle_alpha   90.00
_cell.angle_beta   90.00
_cell.angle_gamma   90.00
#
_symmetry.space_group_name_H-M   'P 1'
#
loop_
_entity.id
_entity.type
_entity.pdbx_description
1 polymer ?
#
loop_
_entity_poly.entity_id
_entity_poly.type
_entity_poly.pdbx_seq_one_letter_code
_entity_poly.pdbx_strand_id
1 'polypeptide(L)'
;MANSPATDLKSSGHTDIERQVTYEAPVVSAPARKTLGSGTALPIGVFATTLTALSFSLMEWRGVTTNNVFIGLVITAQWELSVGNGFGYTVFSAFGLFYAGYGAILTPSFGIVAAYGDNVKELNNALGFFMIMWTVFALVFLVASLPTNLVYIIIFFTVELGFLLIAASYFAVADGHAGASVALKKGGGAFCFLSGLAGWYLEFALLLKDSIVELPLGDTSRFFAKSRKTE
;
A
#
# COMPACT_ATOMS: atom_id res chain seq x y z
N MET A 1 -3.51 50.24 21.86
CA MET A 1 -2.03 50.23 21.86
C MET A 1 -1.57 49.52 23.13
N ALA A 2 -1.14 48.27 23.03
CA ALA A 2 -0.61 47.51 24.16
C ALA A 2 0.69 46.84 23.70
N ASN A 3 1.81 47.27 24.28
CA ASN A 3 3.15 46.74 24.04
C ASN A 3 3.26 45.33 24.65
N SER A 4 3.68 44.37 23.82
CA SER A 4 4.14 43.06 24.27
C SER A 4 5.59 43.16 24.76
N PRO A 5 6.00 42.52 25.87
CA PRO A 5 7.38 42.53 26.31
C PRO A 5 8.24 41.65 25.38
N ALA A 6 9.35 42.21 24.90
CA ALA A 6 10.34 41.51 24.12
C ALA A 6 11.01 40.42 24.97
N THR A 7 10.95 39.18 24.51
CA THR A 7 11.68 38.05 25.07
C THR A 7 13.17 38.20 24.74
N ASP A 8 13.98 38.29 25.79
CA ASP A 8 15.44 38.42 25.74
C ASP A 8 16.08 37.13 25.22
N LEU A 9 16.46 37.11 23.94
CA LEU A 9 17.15 36.01 23.27
C LEU A 9 18.64 36.06 23.62
N LYS A 10 19.07 35.26 24.60
CA LYS A 10 20.50 35.00 24.84
C LYS A 10 21.09 34.23 23.66
N SER A 11 21.90 34.88 22.82
CA SER A 11 22.72 34.21 21.82
C SER A 11 24.02 33.71 22.46
N SER A 12 24.23 32.40 22.47
CA SER A 12 25.51 31.79 22.85
C SER A 12 26.37 31.62 21.60
N GLY A 13 27.34 32.51 21.39
CA GLY A 13 28.33 32.35 20.33
C GLY A 13 29.42 31.36 20.73
N HIS A 14 29.84 30.51 19.80
CA HIS A 14 31.07 29.72 19.91
C HIS A 14 32.03 30.11 18.78
N THR A 15 33.33 30.01 19.03
CA THR A 15 34.37 30.29 18.03
C THR A 15 34.72 29.02 17.27
N ASP A 16 34.59 29.06 15.94
CA ASP A 16 34.98 27.98 15.05
C ASP A 16 36.52 27.95 14.86
N ILE A 17 37.03 26.92 14.19
CA ILE A 17 38.45 26.63 13.91
C ILE A 17 39.15 27.82 13.23
N GLU A 18 38.40 28.63 12.48
CA GLU A 18 38.89 29.85 11.82
C GLU A 18 38.83 31.12 12.69
N ARG A 19 38.52 31.01 13.99
CA ARG A 19 38.34 32.13 14.95
C ARG A 19 37.30 33.16 14.51
N GLN A 20 36.34 32.77 13.68
CA GLN A 20 35.16 33.59 13.42
C GLN A 20 34.12 33.34 14.50
N VAL A 21 33.46 34.42 14.93
CA VAL A 21 32.31 34.35 15.84
C VAL A 21 31.10 33.95 15.01
N THR A 22 30.75 32.67 15.08
CA THR A 22 29.57 32.14 14.39
C THR A 22 28.37 32.31 15.30
N TYR A 23 27.41 33.14 14.87
CA TYR A 23 26.12 33.23 15.53
C TYR A 23 25.26 32.07 15.05
N GLU A 24 24.80 31.22 15.96
CA GLU A 24 23.72 30.29 15.63
C GLU A 24 22.50 31.11 15.21
N ALA A 25 22.09 30.98 13.95
CA ALA A 25 20.85 31.59 13.50
C ALA A 25 19.73 31.09 14.41
N PRO A 26 18.82 31.97 14.89
CA PRO A 26 17.67 31.51 15.65
C PRO A 26 16.96 30.44 14.81
N VAL A 27 16.73 29.28 15.41
CA VAL A 27 15.96 28.21 14.78
C VAL A 27 14.56 28.77 14.57
N VAL A 28 14.31 29.37 13.40
CA VAL A 28 12.98 29.75 12.98
C VAL A 28 12.25 28.43 12.81
N SER A 29 11.48 28.03 13.82
CA SER A 29 10.55 26.92 13.71
C SER A 29 9.60 27.29 12.57
N ALA A 30 9.88 26.79 11.38
CA ALA A 30 8.99 26.97 10.24
C ALA A 30 7.58 26.53 10.69
N PRO A 31 6.54 27.33 10.44
CA PRO A 31 5.19 26.92 10.80
C PRO A 31 4.92 25.55 10.19
N ALA A 32 4.43 24.61 11.02
CA ALA A 32 4.12 23.25 10.58
C ALA A 32 3.34 23.34 9.27
N ARG A 33 3.92 22.78 8.20
CA ARG A 33 3.36 22.87 6.85
C ARG A 33 1.92 22.36 6.95
N LYS A 34 0.93 23.17 6.54
CA LYS A 34 -0.47 22.75 6.50
C LYS A 34 -0.54 21.49 5.63
N THR A 35 -0.59 20.33 6.27
CA THR A 35 -0.70 19.03 5.61
C THR A 35 -2.14 18.85 5.18
N LEU A 36 -2.36 18.33 3.98
CA LEU A 36 -3.68 18.02 3.43
C LEU A 36 -4.27 16.81 4.16
N GLY A 37 -4.65 16.95 5.44
CA GLY A 37 -5.07 15.83 6.28
C GLY A 37 -4.07 14.66 6.26
N SER A 38 -4.50 13.48 6.69
CA SER A 38 -3.80 12.25 6.37
C SER A 38 -4.02 11.93 4.88
N GLY A 39 -3.17 12.46 4.00
CA GLY A 39 -3.23 12.17 2.56
C GLY A 39 -3.17 10.67 2.23
N THR A 40 -2.69 9.86 3.18
CA THR A 40 -2.64 8.40 3.10
C THR A 40 -3.91 7.66 3.52
N ALA A 41 -4.82 8.32 4.25
CA ALA A 41 -6.05 7.66 4.71
C ALA A 41 -6.92 7.23 3.52
N LEU A 42 -7.16 8.15 2.57
CA LEU A 42 -7.99 7.87 1.40
C LEU A 42 -7.43 6.76 0.50
N PRO A 43 -6.14 6.78 0.07
CA PRO A 43 -5.56 5.69 -0.72
C PRO A 43 -5.68 4.32 -0.04
N ILE A 44 -5.43 4.26 1.28
CA ILE A 44 -5.57 3.03 2.04
C ILE A 44 -7.02 2.57 2.12
N GLY A 45 -7.97 3.47 2.37
CA GLY A 45 -9.38 3.12 2.45
C GLY A 45 -9.92 2.56 1.15
N VAL A 46 -9.52 3.15 0.01
CA VAL A 46 -9.92 2.62 -1.30
C VAL A 46 -9.22 1.30 -1.59
N PHE A 47 -7.94 1.13 -1.23
CA PHE A 47 -7.26 -0.17 -1.30
C PHE A 47 -8.00 -1.24 -0.47
N ALA A 48 -8.33 -0.93 0.79
CA ALA A 48 -9.01 -1.82 1.71
C ALA A 48 -10.40 -2.21 1.18
N THR A 49 -11.17 -1.23 0.72
CA THR A 49 -12.50 -1.43 0.13
C THR A 49 -12.42 -2.35 -1.09
N THR A 50 -11.54 -2.05 -2.04
CA THR A 50 -11.40 -2.79 -3.30
C THR A 50 -10.94 -4.22 -3.06
N LEU A 51 -9.88 -4.40 -2.26
CA LEU A 51 -9.31 -5.72 -2.00
C LEU A 51 -10.28 -6.60 -1.20
N THR A 52 -10.98 -6.03 -0.21
CA THR A 52 -12.01 -6.74 0.55
C THR A 52 -13.15 -7.19 -0.37
N ALA A 53 -13.63 -6.30 -1.23
CA ALA A 53 -14.73 -6.59 -2.15
C ALA A 53 -14.36 -7.67 -3.18
N LEU A 54 -13.16 -7.59 -3.77
CA LEU A 54 -12.62 -8.62 -4.66
C LEU A 54 -12.47 -9.97 -3.93
N SER A 55 -12.09 -9.95 -2.65
CA SER A 55 -11.93 -11.17 -1.87
C SER A 55 -13.24 -11.93 -1.67
N PHE A 56 -14.38 -11.24 -1.59
CA PHE A 56 -15.68 -11.89 -1.51
C PHE A 56 -15.98 -12.74 -2.75
N SER A 57 -15.64 -12.25 -3.94
CA SER A 57 -15.84 -13.03 -5.17
C SER A 57 -14.81 -14.14 -5.34
N LEU A 58 -13.55 -13.91 -4.95
CA LEU A 58 -12.50 -14.94 -4.97
C LEU A 58 -12.82 -16.12 -4.04
N MET A 59 -13.45 -15.85 -2.89
CA MET A 59 -13.90 -16.87 -1.96
C MET A 59 -15.27 -17.48 -2.31
N GLU A 60 -15.92 -16.99 -3.37
CA GLU A 60 -17.26 -17.40 -3.82
C GLU A 60 -18.36 -17.20 -2.76
N TRP A 61 -18.21 -16.16 -1.92
CA TRP A 61 -19.19 -15.88 -0.89
C TRP A 61 -20.55 -15.57 -1.52
N ARG A 62 -21.59 -16.17 -0.95
CA ARG A 62 -22.97 -16.08 -1.46
C ARG A 62 -23.12 -16.52 -2.93
N GLY A 63 -22.21 -17.35 -3.43
CA GLY A 63 -22.23 -17.86 -4.81
C GLY A 63 -21.78 -16.83 -5.86
N VAL A 64 -21.19 -15.70 -5.46
CA VAL A 64 -20.68 -14.69 -6.40
C VAL A 64 -19.31 -15.12 -6.90
N THR A 65 -19.22 -15.55 -8.16
CA THR A 65 -17.97 -15.99 -8.80
C THR A 65 -17.43 -14.97 -9.82
N THR A 66 -18.25 -13.99 -10.19
CA THR A 66 -17.92 -12.96 -11.18
C THR A 66 -17.14 -11.82 -10.53
N ASN A 67 -15.88 -11.65 -10.93
CA ASN A 67 -14.98 -10.63 -10.37
C ASN A 67 -15.24 -9.21 -10.92
N ASN A 68 -16.00 -9.07 -12.01
CA ASN A 68 -16.12 -7.83 -12.79
C ASN A 68 -16.77 -6.66 -12.03
N VAL A 69 -17.57 -6.92 -11.00
CA VAL A 69 -18.30 -5.87 -10.27
C VAL A 69 -17.39 -5.04 -9.37
N PHE A 70 -16.20 -5.54 -9.01
CA PHE A 70 -15.40 -4.98 -7.92
C PHE A 70 -14.19 -4.14 -8.36
N ILE A 71 -14.03 -3.88 -9.67
CA ILE A 71 -12.81 -3.27 -10.24
C ILE A 71 -12.98 -1.78 -10.59
N GLY A 72 -14.07 -1.15 -10.17
CA GLY A 72 -14.39 0.25 -10.48
C GLY A 72 -13.65 1.34 -9.67
N LEU A 73 -12.75 0.97 -8.75
CA LEU A 73 -12.19 1.89 -7.75
C LEU A 73 -10.73 2.30 -8.04
N VAL A 74 -10.49 2.91 -9.21
CA VAL A 74 -9.12 3.17 -9.74
C VAL A 74 -8.47 4.48 -9.26
N ILE A 75 -9.13 5.31 -8.44
CA ILE A 75 -8.59 6.64 -8.10
C ILE A 75 -8.07 6.70 -6.68
N THR A 76 -6.75 6.51 -6.48
CA THR A 76 -6.16 6.50 -5.13
C THR A 76 -4.82 7.22 -4.98
N ALA A 77 -3.89 7.12 -5.94
CA ALA A 77 -2.48 7.43 -5.67
C ALA A 77 -2.08 8.92 -5.70
N GLN A 78 -2.84 9.79 -6.38
CA GLN A 78 -2.40 11.15 -6.69
C GLN A 78 -2.16 12.03 -5.45
N TRP A 79 -2.85 11.75 -4.34
CA TRP A 79 -2.78 12.55 -3.11
C TRP A 79 -1.53 12.30 -2.27
N GLU A 80 -0.79 11.21 -2.51
CA GLU A 80 0.43 10.84 -1.77
C GLU A 80 1.65 11.65 -2.17
N LEU A 81 1.75 11.99 -3.45
CA LEU A 81 2.81 12.88 -3.96
C LEU A 81 2.71 14.26 -3.30
N SER A 82 1.47 14.73 -3.09
CA SER A 82 1.17 16.03 -2.49
C SER A 82 1.58 16.15 -1.02
N VAL A 83 1.80 15.02 -0.32
CA VAL A 83 2.23 14.98 1.09
C VAL A 83 3.71 14.60 1.25
N GLY A 84 4.41 14.29 0.14
CA GLY A 84 5.84 13.99 0.13
C GLY A 84 6.20 12.54 0.51
N ASN A 85 5.22 11.64 0.52
CA ASN A 85 5.44 10.23 0.82
C ASN A 85 5.75 9.43 -0.46
N GLY A 86 7.02 9.43 -0.89
CA GLY A 86 7.45 8.75 -2.12
C GLY A 86 7.23 7.23 -2.09
N PHE A 87 7.38 6.60 -0.92
CA PHE A 87 7.10 5.18 -0.74
C PHE A 87 5.60 4.89 -0.92
N GLY A 88 4.75 5.62 -0.19
CA GLY A 88 3.29 5.52 -0.30
C GLY A 88 2.82 5.74 -1.74
N TYR A 89 3.27 6.83 -2.39
CA TYR A 89 2.96 7.11 -3.79
C TYR A 89 3.30 5.93 -4.72
N THR A 90 4.49 5.33 -4.56
CA THR A 90 4.92 4.19 -5.38
C THR A 90 4.04 2.97 -5.15
N VAL A 91 3.77 2.63 -3.89
CA VAL A 91 2.90 1.52 -3.50
C VAL A 91 1.49 1.72 -4.08
N PHE A 92 0.83 2.83 -3.78
CA PHE A 92 -0.55 3.04 -4.20
C PHE A 92 -0.69 3.19 -5.72
N SER A 93 0.31 3.77 -6.40
CA SER A 93 0.35 3.79 -7.86
C SER A 93 0.48 2.39 -8.44
N ALA A 94 1.37 1.56 -7.89
CA ALA A 94 1.54 0.18 -8.30
C ALA A 94 0.26 -0.64 -8.14
N PHE A 95 -0.37 -0.61 -6.96
CA PHE A 95 -1.63 -1.32 -6.74
C PHE A 95 -2.78 -0.75 -7.58
N GLY A 96 -2.83 0.57 -7.80
CA GLY A 96 -3.79 1.17 -8.73
C GLY A 96 -3.64 0.65 -10.16
N LEU A 97 -2.40 0.52 -10.64
CA LEU A 97 -2.10 -0.05 -11.96
C LEU A 97 -2.39 -1.55 -12.02
N PHE A 98 -2.15 -2.30 -10.93
CA PHE A 98 -2.56 -3.70 -10.82
C PHE A 98 -4.07 -3.85 -11.02
N TYR A 99 -4.89 -3.09 -10.28
CA TYR A 99 -6.35 -3.16 -10.41
C TYR A 99 -6.82 -2.70 -11.79
N ALA A 100 -6.22 -1.65 -12.36
CA ALA A 100 -6.54 -1.20 -13.71
C ALA A 100 -6.23 -2.28 -14.76
N GLY A 101 -5.05 -2.91 -14.67
CA GLY A 101 -4.66 -4.00 -15.57
C GLY A 101 -5.54 -5.23 -15.41
N TYR A 102 -5.84 -5.64 -14.18
CA TYR A 102 -6.74 -6.76 -13.90
C TYR A 102 -8.18 -6.47 -14.35
N GLY A 103 -8.64 -5.23 -14.18
CA GLY A 103 -9.91 -4.75 -14.69
C GLY A 103 -10.01 -4.77 -16.20
N ALA A 104 -8.94 -4.36 -16.89
CA ALA A 104 -8.87 -4.42 -18.34
C ALA A 104 -8.95 -5.87 -18.84
N ILE A 105 -8.25 -6.81 -18.20
CA ILE A 105 -8.32 -8.24 -18.52
C ILE A 105 -9.77 -8.75 -18.42
N LEU A 106 -10.48 -8.39 -17.35
CA LEU A 106 -11.80 -8.90 -17.05
C LEU A 106 -12.94 -8.20 -17.81
N THR A 107 -12.68 -7.00 -18.33
CA THR A 107 -13.66 -6.19 -19.04
C THR A 107 -13.73 -6.62 -20.51
N PRO A 108 -14.85 -7.18 -20.99
CA PRO A 108 -14.94 -7.76 -22.33
C PRO A 108 -14.63 -6.77 -23.47
N SER A 109 -14.90 -5.48 -23.29
CA SER A 109 -14.67 -4.46 -24.33
C SER A 109 -13.19 -4.27 -24.68
N PHE A 110 -12.25 -4.65 -23.81
CA PHE A 110 -10.81 -4.64 -24.15
C PHE A 110 -10.37 -5.86 -24.96
N GLY A 111 -11.21 -6.90 -25.06
CA GLY A 111 -10.94 -8.07 -25.91
C GLY A 111 -9.76 -8.95 -25.48
N ILE A 112 -9.14 -8.72 -24.30
CA ILE A 112 -7.93 -9.44 -23.87
C ILE A 112 -8.20 -10.94 -23.76
N VAL A 113 -9.22 -11.35 -23.00
CA VAL A 113 -9.60 -12.77 -22.87
C VAL A 113 -10.03 -13.36 -24.22
N ALA A 114 -10.75 -12.58 -25.04
CA ALA A 114 -11.22 -13.03 -26.35
C ALA A 114 -10.09 -13.32 -27.34
N ALA A 115 -8.94 -12.65 -27.20
CA ALA A 115 -7.78 -12.86 -28.06
C ALA A 115 -7.16 -14.26 -27.94
N TYR A 116 -7.39 -14.95 -26.82
CA TYR A 116 -6.91 -16.32 -26.60
C TYR A 116 -7.85 -17.40 -27.19
N GLY A 117 -9.06 -17.03 -27.63
CA GLY A 117 -10.05 -17.97 -28.19
C GLY A 117 -10.30 -19.17 -27.28
N ASP A 118 -10.20 -20.37 -27.85
CA ASP A 118 -10.39 -21.64 -27.13
C ASP A 118 -9.13 -22.10 -26.38
N ASN A 119 -8.01 -21.37 -26.46
CA ASN A 119 -6.76 -21.75 -25.80
C ASN A 119 -6.76 -21.37 -24.31
N VAL A 120 -7.63 -22.04 -23.54
CA VAL A 120 -7.81 -21.84 -22.10
C VAL A 120 -6.50 -22.06 -21.34
N LYS A 121 -5.65 -23.00 -21.81
CA LYS A 121 -4.36 -23.29 -21.18
C LYS A 121 -3.39 -22.11 -21.29
N GLU A 122 -3.25 -21.53 -22.48
CA GLU A 122 -2.39 -20.37 -22.70
C GLU A 122 -2.87 -19.15 -21.90
N LEU A 123 -4.18 -18.88 -21.92
CA LEU A 123 -4.78 -17.80 -21.13
C LEU A 123 -4.43 -17.93 -19.64
N ASN A 124 -4.62 -19.12 -19.06
CA ASN A 124 -4.35 -19.33 -17.64
C ASN A 124 -2.86 -19.25 -17.30
N ASN A 125 -1.97 -19.72 -18.18
CA ASN A 125 -0.53 -19.49 -18.00
C ASN A 125 -0.18 -17.99 -18.02
N ALA A 126 -0.74 -17.23 -18.96
CA ALA A 126 -0.53 -15.78 -19.03
C ALA A 126 -1.04 -15.05 -17.77
N LEU A 127 -2.22 -15.42 -17.26
CA LEU A 127 -2.77 -14.87 -16.01
C LEU A 127 -1.93 -15.27 -14.79
N GLY A 128 -1.43 -16.50 -14.74
CA GLY A 128 -0.50 -16.95 -13.72
C GLY A 128 0.79 -16.14 -13.72
N PHE A 129 1.41 -15.92 -14.89
CA PHE A 129 2.61 -15.08 -15.01
C PHE A 129 2.35 -13.63 -14.64
N PHE A 130 1.22 -13.05 -15.05
CA PHE A 130 0.81 -11.72 -14.61
C PHE A 130 0.80 -11.64 -13.07
N MET A 131 0.14 -12.58 -12.41
CA MET A 131 0.07 -12.61 -10.94
C MET A 131 1.43 -12.85 -10.28
N ILE A 132 2.29 -13.72 -10.83
CA ILE A 132 3.66 -13.93 -10.32
C ILE A 132 4.49 -12.65 -10.39
N MET A 133 4.45 -11.91 -11.51
CA MET A 133 5.21 -10.67 -11.63
C MET A 133 4.77 -9.62 -10.61
N TRP A 134 3.46 -9.54 -10.34
CA TRP A 134 2.93 -8.68 -9.29
C TRP A 134 3.26 -9.17 -7.88
N THR A 135 3.35 -10.49 -7.66
CA THR A 135 3.81 -11.08 -6.41
C THR A 135 5.27 -10.68 -6.14
N VAL A 136 6.16 -10.85 -7.13
CA VAL A 136 7.57 -10.44 -7.02
C VAL A 136 7.68 -8.94 -6.71
N PHE A 137 6.83 -8.10 -7.30
CA PHE A 137 6.85 -6.67 -7.01
C PHE A 137 6.30 -6.35 -5.60
N ALA A 138 5.26 -7.06 -5.14
CA ALA A 138 4.74 -6.93 -3.78
C ALA A 138 5.77 -7.32 -2.72
N LEU A 139 6.62 -8.32 -3.00
CA LEU A 139 7.75 -8.69 -2.13
C LEU A 139 8.73 -7.53 -1.92
N VAL A 140 9.00 -6.73 -2.96
CA VAL A 140 9.85 -5.53 -2.83
C VAL A 140 9.22 -4.55 -1.84
N PHE A 141 7.89 -4.35 -1.90
CA PHE A 141 7.19 -3.51 -0.94
C PHE A 141 7.15 -4.10 0.47
N LEU A 142 7.00 -5.41 0.61
CA LEU A 142 7.09 -6.08 1.91
C LEU A 142 8.44 -5.78 2.58
N VAL A 143 9.55 -6.00 1.87
CA VAL A 143 10.90 -5.73 2.40
C VAL A 143 11.07 -4.23 2.71
N ALA A 144 10.65 -3.35 1.81
CA ALA A 144 10.74 -1.91 2.01
C ALA A 144 9.84 -1.40 3.15
N SER A 145 8.76 -2.12 3.49
CA SER A 145 7.85 -1.76 4.58
C SER A 145 8.36 -2.16 5.97
N LEU A 146 9.34 -3.05 6.08
CA LEU A 146 9.84 -3.55 7.38
C LEU A 146 10.23 -2.44 8.39
N PRO A 147 10.82 -1.30 7.98
CA PRO A 147 11.15 -0.20 8.89
C PRO A 147 9.97 0.73 9.25
N THR A 148 8.77 0.50 8.71
CA THR A 148 7.63 1.42 8.84
C THR A 148 6.79 1.13 10.09
N ASN A 149 5.85 0.19 10.01
CA ASN A 149 5.06 -0.29 11.13
C ASN A 149 4.54 -1.71 10.86
N LEU A 150 4.13 -2.40 11.93
CA LEU A 150 3.68 -3.78 11.87
C LEU A 150 2.44 -3.98 10.99
N VAL A 151 1.54 -3.00 10.93
CA VAL A 151 0.31 -3.10 10.12
C VAL A 151 0.64 -3.14 8.63
N TYR A 152 1.55 -2.30 8.14
CA TYR A 152 2.03 -2.37 6.75
C TYR A 152 2.66 -3.72 6.44
N ILE A 153 3.47 -4.25 7.35
CA ILE A 153 4.11 -5.56 7.18
C ILE A 153 3.03 -6.64 7.05
N ILE A 154 2.00 -6.63 7.89
CA ILE A 154 0.87 -7.57 7.82
C ILE A 154 0.14 -7.44 6.49
N ILE A 155 -0.15 -6.21 6.03
CA ILE A 155 -0.79 -5.94 4.73
C ILE A 155 0.03 -6.58 3.61
N PHE A 156 1.31 -6.22 3.45
CA PHE A 156 2.12 -6.74 2.34
C PHE A 156 2.37 -8.24 2.44
N PHE A 157 2.56 -8.78 3.64
CA PHE A 157 2.77 -10.21 3.83
C PHE A 157 1.53 -11.03 3.45
N THR A 158 0.34 -10.55 3.81
CA THR A 158 -0.91 -11.22 3.43
C THR A 158 -1.24 -11.02 1.95
N VAL A 159 -0.94 -9.85 1.35
CA VAL A 159 -1.02 -9.66 -0.11
C VAL A 159 -0.11 -10.62 -0.86
N GLU A 160 1.15 -10.78 -0.41
CA GLU A 160 2.13 -11.68 -1.01
C GLU A 160 1.59 -13.11 -1.10
N LEU A 161 1.10 -13.64 0.02
CA LEU A 161 0.50 -14.98 0.07
C LEU A 161 -0.78 -15.06 -0.78
N GLY A 162 -1.60 -14.01 -0.78
CA GLY A 162 -2.81 -13.91 -1.59
C GLY A 162 -2.51 -14.02 -3.07
N PHE A 163 -1.60 -13.19 -3.58
CA PHE A 163 -1.23 -13.15 -4.99
C PHE A 163 -0.52 -14.42 -5.44
N LEU A 164 0.36 -14.98 -4.61
CA LEU A 164 1.03 -16.24 -4.88
C LEU A 164 0.03 -17.40 -5.05
N LEU A 165 -0.96 -17.51 -4.16
CA LEU A 165 -1.99 -18.55 -4.24
C LEU A 165 -2.92 -18.35 -5.44
N ILE A 166 -3.27 -17.10 -5.77
CA ILE A 166 -4.07 -16.81 -6.97
C ILE A 166 -3.28 -17.16 -8.24
N ALA A 167 -1.98 -16.85 -8.29
CA ALA A 167 -1.12 -17.26 -9.41
C ALA A 167 -1.09 -18.79 -9.58
N ALA A 168 -0.87 -19.51 -8.47
CA ALA A 168 -0.92 -20.97 -8.45
C ALA A 168 -2.29 -21.51 -8.88
N SER A 169 -3.38 -20.82 -8.55
CA SER A 169 -4.72 -21.22 -8.98
C SER A 169 -4.87 -21.18 -10.51
N TYR A 170 -4.28 -20.19 -11.18
CA TYR A 170 -4.29 -20.11 -12.64
C TYR A 170 -3.45 -21.23 -13.27
N PHE A 171 -2.25 -21.48 -12.77
CA PHE A 171 -1.43 -22.59 -13.26
C PHE A 171 -2.11 -23.95 -13.03
N ALA A 172 -2.79 -24.14 -11.90
CA ALA A 172 -3.57 -25.35 -11.66
C ALA A 172 -4.67 -25.56 -12.70
N VAL A 173 -5.33 -24.50 -13.22
CA VAL A 173 -6.26 -24.64 -14.35
C VAL A 173 -5.53 -25.06 -15.62
N ALA A 174 -4.38 -24.44 -15.92
CA ALA A 174 -3.58 -24.75 -17.10
C ALA A 174 -3.07 -26.21 -17.12
N ASP A 175 -2.85 -26.78 -15.93
CA ASP A 175 -2.43 -28.17 -15.72
C ASP A 175 -3.60 -29.16 -15.57
N GLY A 176 -4.85 -28.70 -15.68
CA GLY A 176 -6.04 -29.56 -15.61
C GLY A 176 -6.52 -29.91 -14.19
N HIS A 177 -5.99 -29.26 -13.16
CA HIS A 177 -6.33 -29.47 -11.75
C HIS A 177 -7.40 -28.48 -11.26
N ALA A 178 -8.61 -28.55 -11.82
CA ALA A 178 -9.69 -27.61 -11.53
C ALA A 178 -10.07 -27.55 -10.03
N GLY A 179 -10.13 -28.69 -9.34
CA GLY A 179 -10.45 -28.73 -7.90
C GLY A 179 -9.38 -28.04 -7.04
N ALA A 180 -8.10 -28.24 -7.35
CA ALA A 180 -7.00 -27.57 -6.67
C ALA A 180 -7.00 -26.06 -6.95
N SER A 181 -7.31 -25.67 -8.20
CA SER A 181 -7.45 -24.26 -8.57
C SER A 181 -8.48 -23.54 -7.70
N VAL A 182 -9.68 -24.11 -7.51
CA VAL A 182 -10.71 -23.51 -6.66
C VAL A 182 -10.22 -23.34 -5.22
N ALA A 183 -9.58 -24.36 -4.65
CA ALA A 183 -9.05 -24.30 -3.29
C ALA A 183 -7.96 -23.22 -3.15
N LEU A 184 -7.03 -23.15 -4.10
CA LEU A 184 -5.97 -22.14 -4.15
C LEU A 184 -6.54 -20.73 -4.30
N LYS A 185 -7.53 -20.54 -5.17
CA LYS A 185 -8.19 -19.26 -5.39
C LYS A 185 -8.92 -18.77 -4.14
N LYS A 186 -9.63 -19.66 -3.44
CA LYS A 186 -10.28 -19.36 -2.15
C LYS A 186 -9.26 -19.03 -1.07
N GLY A 187 -8.17 -19.79 -0.99
CA GLY A 187 -7.06 -19.53 -0.07
C GLY A 187 -6.44 -18.15 -0.33
N GLY A 188 -6.16 -17.82 -1.58
CA GLY A 188 -5.65 -16.51 -1.97
C GLY A 188 -6.62 -15.37 -1.63
N GLY A 189 -7.92 -15.56 -1.91
CA GLY A 189 -8.97 -14.64 -1.52
C GLY A 189 -9.05 -14.41 0.00
N ALA A 190 -8.82 -15.43 0.82
CA ALA A 190 -8.81 -15.30 2.27
C ALA A 190 -7.64 -14.43 2.77
N PHE A 191 -6.44 -14.58 2.19
CA PHE A 191 -5.30 -13.72 2.53
C PHE A 191 -5.50 -12.29 2.04
N CYS A 192 -6.04 -12.08 0.84
CA CYS A 192 -6.43 -10.75 0.36
C CYS A 192 -7.48 -10.10 1.27
N PHE A 193 -8.43 -10.87 1.81
CA PHE A 193 -9.41 -10.38 2.77
C PHE A 193 -8.75 -9.92 4.07
N LEU A 194 -7.81 -10.71 4.61
CA LEU A 194 -7.05 -10.33 5.81
C LEU A 194 -6.24 -9.05 5.58
N SER A 195 -5.62 -8.91 4.41
CA SER A 195 -4.95 -7.65 4.03
C SER A 195 -5.94 -6.48 3.98
N GLY A 196 -7.13 -6.69 3.43
CA GLY A 196 -8.19 -5.68 3.39
C GLY A 196 -8.58 -5.22 4.79
N LEU A 197 -8.79 -6.16 5.73
CA LEU A 197 -9.10 -5.85 7.13
C LEU A 197 -7.98 -5.08 7.83
N ALA A 198 -6.71 -5.44 7.59
CA ALA A 198 -5.58 -4.68 8.11
C ALA A 198 -5.51 -3.26 7.49
N GLY A 199 -5.87 -3.12 6.22
CA GLY A 199 -6.04 -1.82 5.55
C GLY A 199 -7.13 -0.97 6.20
N TRP A 200 -8.31 -1.54 6.50
CA TRP A 200 -9.38 -0.85 7.22
C TRP A 200 -8.93 -0.36 8.60
N TYR A 201 -8.19 -1.19 9.34
CA TYR A 201 -7.61 -0.79 10.62
C TYR A 201 -6.65 0.39 10.47
N LEU A 202 -5.79 0.37 9.45
CA LEU A 202 -4.83 1.43 9.19
C LEU A 202 -5.51 2.73 8.77
N GLU A 203 -6.51 2.67 7.89
CA GLU A 203 -7.34 3.84 7.53
C GLU A 203 -7.99 4.44 8.78
N PHE A 204 -8.63 3.61 9.60
CA PHE A 204 -9.30 4.06 10.80
C PHE A 204 -8.32 4.72 11.77
N ALA A 205 -7.16 4.10 12.02
CA ALA A 205 -6.11 4.69 12.84
C ALA A 205 -5.61 6.05 12.31
N LEU A 206 -5.46 6.18 10.99
CA LEU A 206 -5.03 7.42 10.36
C LEU A 206 -6.08 8.55 10.47
N LEU A 207 -7.37 8.22 10.36
CA LEU A 207 -8.46 9.21 10.51
C LEU A 207 -8.63 9.67 11.96
N LEU A 208 -8.36 8.80 12.93
CA LEU A 208 -8.54 9.11 14.36
C LEU A 208 -7.35 9.84 14.99
N LYS A 209 -6.15 9.73 14.41
CA LYS A 209 -4.89 10.19 15.01
C LYS A 209 -4.92 11.64 15.51
N ASP A 210 -5.45 12.55 14.71
CA ASP A 210 -5.46 13.99 15.04
C ASP A 210 -6.78 14.46 15.69
N SER A 211 -7.72 13.55 15.97
CA SER A 211 -9.09 13.91 16.37
C SER A 211 -9.60 13.22 17.64
N ILE A 212 -9.43 11.91 17.78
CA ILE A 212 -10.07 11.11 18.85
C ILE A 212 -9.03 10.34 19.67
N VAL A 213 -8.24 9.49 19.03
CA VAL A 213 -7.32 8.57 19.72
C VAL A 213 -6.23 8.08 18.77
N GLU A 214 -5.03 7.90 19.30
CA GLU A 214 -3.93 7.24 18.58
C GLU A 214 -3.99 5.72 18.80
N LEU A 215 -4.25 4.98 17.73
CA LEU A 215 -4.27 3.52 17.76
C LEU A 215 -2.86 2.94 17.55
N PRO A 216 -2.55 1.78 18.17
CA PRO A 216 -1.22 1.19 18.08
C PRO A 216 -0.97 0.60 16.68
N LEU A 217 0.00 1.17 15.95
CA LEU A 217 0.44 0.65 14.66
C LEU A 217 1.65 -0.30 14.74
N GLY A 218 2.32 -0.34 15.89
CA GLY A 218 3.52 -1.15 16.13
C GLY A 218 4.73 -0.64 15.34
N ASP A 219 5.36 0.43 15.82
CA ASP A 219 6.56 1.01 15.21
C ASP A 219 7.73 0.01 15.22
N THR A 220 8.22 -0.34 14.03
CA THR A 220 9.31 -1.28 13.81
C THR A 220 10.64 -0.59 13.49
N SER A 221 10.65 0.73 13.33
CA SER A 221 11.83 1.52 12.94
C SER A 221 13.02 1.32 13.88
N ARG A 222 12.75 1.05 15.17
CA ARG A 222 13.75 0.77 16.21
C ARG A 222 14.65 -0.43 15.89
N PHE A 223 14.13 -1.43 15.19
CA PHE A 223 14.90 -2.62 14.80
C PHE A 223 15.82 -2.36 13.61
N PHE A 224 15.52 -1.33 12.80
CA PHE A 224 16.24 -0.98 11.57
C PHE A 224 17.10 0.29 11.69
N ALA A 225 17.07 0.99 12.83
CA ALA A 225 17.84 2.20 13.08
C ALA A 225 19.38 2.03 13.07
N LYS A 226 19.90 0.79 13.07
CA LYS A 226 21.33 0.52 13.26
C LYS A 226 22.22 0.70 12.02
N SER A 227 21.69 1.02 10.84
CA SER A 227 22.48 1.14 9.60
C SER A 227 22.67 2.56 9.06
N ARG A 228 22.42 3.59 9.88
CA ARG A 228 22.72 4.98 9.52
C ARG A 228 23.94 5.46 10.32
N LYS A 229 25.09 4.80 10.15
CA LYS A 229 26.36 5.44 10.52
C LYS A 229 26.68 6.43 9.40
N THR A 230 26.66 7.70 9.79
CA THR A 230 27.18 8.87 9.09
C THR A 230 28.52 8.56 8.44
N GLU A 231 28.56 8.63 7.11
CA GLU A 231 29.74 9.14 6.38
C GLU A 231 29.55 10.64 6.17
#